data_AF-A0A7H0GZE8-F1
#
_entry.id   AF-A0A7H0GZE8-F1
#
_cell.length_a   1.000
_cell.length_b   1.000
_cell.length_c   1.000
_cell.angle_alpha   90.00
_cell.angle_beta   90.00
_cell.angle_gamma   90.00
#
_symmetry.space_group_name_H-M   'P 1'
#
loop_
_entity.id
_entity.type
_entity.pdbx_description
1 polymer ?
#
loop_
_entity_poly.entity_id
_entity_poly.type
_entity_poly.pdbx_seq_one_letter_code
_entity_poly.pdbx_strand_id
1 'polypeptide(L)'
;MGTGPVAVVGSGNSALQIAADLASTGRPVYAAFDEHTPAMPNNMLMWAMLTATRLLWASRHSPVGAHMMRQPEPVVSGDLARLRTFPNARFIGRALGVEPGGILRGRHASTPALEAVIWATGFGPDFSWIEASVFDADGYPKHYRGLTAAPGLAFLGLPWLNSRDRP
;
A
#
# COMPACT_ATOMS: atom_id res chain seq x y z
N MET A 1 -7.95 -15.60 23.72
CA MET A 1 -7.92 -14.51 22.72
C MET A 1 -7.53 -13.24 23.46
N GLY A 2 -6.47 -12.55 23.04
CA GLY A 2 -6.01 -11.32 23.70
C GLY A 2 -6.96 -10.15 23.47
N THR A 3 -7.12 -9.31 24.48
CA THR A 3 -8.01 -8.12 24.49
C THR A 3 -7.22 -6.82 24.56
N GLY A 4 -5.89 -6.90 24.68
CA GLY A 4 -5.00 -5.77 24.84
C GLY A 4 -4.81 -4.96 23.56
N PRO A 5 -4.14 -3.80 23.69
CA PRO A 5 -3.96 -2.82 22.63
C PRO A 5 -3.08 -3.37 21.49
N VAL A 6 -3.48 -3.12 20.25
CA VAL A 6 -2.75 -3.52 19.04
C VAL A 6 -2.46 -2.32 18.18
N ALA A 7 -1.24 -2.23 17.63
CA ALA A 7 -0.93 -1.27 16.59
C ALA A 7 -0.95 -1.91 15.21
N VAL A 8 -1.47 -1.19 14.22
CA VAL A 8 -1.35 -1.54 12.81
C VAL A 8 -0.51 -0.46 12.13
N VAL A 9 0.63 -0.85 11.56
CA VAL A 9 1.58 0.06 10.94
C VAL A 9 1.53 -0.09 9.43
N GLY A 10 1.18 0.99 8.73
CA GLY A 10 1.06 1.00 7.28
C GLY A 10 0.02 2.00 6.79
N SER A 11 0.22 2.49 5.57
CA SER A 11 -0.68 3.44 4.92
C SER A 11 -1.46 2.84 3.74
N GLY A 12 -1.44 1.52 3.54
CA GLY A 12 -2.18 0.87 2.45
C GLY A 12 -3.63 0.51 2.84
N ASN A 13 -4.43 0.09 1.85
CA ASN A 13 -5.80 -0.38 2.08
C ASN A 13 -5.86 -1.55 3.06
N SER A 14 -4.95 -2.52 2.92
CA SER A 14 -4.86 -3.66 3.86
C SER A 14 -4.64 -3.21 5.30
N ALA A 15 -3.84 -2.16 5.54
CA ALA A 15 -3.61 -1.64 6.88
C ALA A 15 -4.91 -1.08 7.50
N LEU A 16 -5.68 -0.30 6.72
CA LEU A 16 -6.95 0.26 7.18
C LEU A 16 -8.00 -0.82 7.43
N GLN A 17 -8.09 -1.82 6.55
CA GLN A 17 -9.03 -2.93 6.67
C GLN A 17 -8.70 -3.82 7.88
N ILE A 18 -7.44 -4.21 8.05
CA ILE A 18 -6.99 -4.98 9.22
C ILE A 18 -7.28 -4.21 10.51
N ALA A 19 -6.99 -2.90 10.54
CA ALA A 19 -7.27 -2.07 11.71
C ALA A 19 -8.78 -1.99 12.02
N ALA A 20 -9.63 -1.89 10.99
CA ALA A 20 -11.08 -1.87 11.16
C ALA A 20 -11.61 -3.22 11.65
N ASP A 21 -11.08 -4.33 11.13
CA ASP A 21 -11.48 -5.67 11.55
C ASP A 21 -11.04 -5.95 12.99
N LEU A 22 -9.83 -5.55 13.39
CA LEU A 22 -9.42 -5.58 14.79
C LEU A 22 -10.30 -4.69 15.67
N ALA A 23 -10.62 -3.48 15.23
CA ALA A 23 -11.47 -2.57 15.99
C ALA A 23 -12.89 -3.13 16.18
N SER A 24 -13.41 -3.89 15.20
CA SER A 24 -14.70 -4.56 15.30
C SER A 24 -14.78 -5.61 16.41
N THR A 25 -13.63 -6.13 16.87
CA THR A 25 -13.56 -7.06 18.01
C THR A 25 -13.63 -6.36 19.38
N GLY A 26 -13.67 -5.03 19.41
CA GLY A 26 -13.67 -4.22 20.64
C GLY A 26 -12.29 -3.94 21.24
N ARG A 27 -11.21 -4.42 20.61
CA ARG A 27 -9.83 -4.17 21.06
C ARG A 27 -9.42 -2.72 20.86
N PRO A 28 -8.56 -2.12 21.72
CA PRO A 28 -7.96 -0.83 21.44
C PRO A 28 -7.00 -0.95 20.24
N VAL A 29 -7.23 -0.16 19.19
CA VAL A 29 -6.44 -0.18 17.95
C VAL A 29 -5.73 1.16 17.75
N TYR A 30 -4.44 1.11 17.46
CA TYR A 30 -3.61 2.26 17.14
C TYR A 30 -3.14 2.17 15.69
N ALA A 31 -3.70 3.01 14.82
CA ALA A 31 -3.33 3.06 13.40
C ALA A 31 -2.15 4.03 13.21
N ALA A 32 -0.98 3.48 12.89
CA ALA A 32 0.19 4.25 12.48
C ALA A 32 0.16 4.45 10.97
N PHE A 33 -0.63 5.44 10.56
CA PHE A 33 -0.95 5.78 9.18
C PHE A 33 -0.33 7.15 8.84
N ASP A 34 0.31 7.27 7.68
CA ASP A 34 0.83 8.56 7.19
C ASP A 34 -0.31 9.41 6.63
N GLU A 35 -0.61 10.53 7.29
CA GLU A 35 -1.66 11.47 6.93
C GLU A 35 -1.46 12.14 5.56
N HIS A 36 -0.26 12.07 4.98
CA HIS A 36 0.01 12.54 3.62
C HIS A 36 -0.39 11.52 2.55
N THR A 37 -0.77 10.30 2.93
CA THR A 37 -1.25 9.31 1.97
C THR A 37 -2.56 9.78 1.34
N PRO A 38 -2.61 9.93 0.00
CA PRO A 38 -3.81 10.43 -0.67
C PRO A 38 -4.96 9.44 -0.48
N ALA A 39 -6.18 9.96 -0.34
CA ALA A 39 -7.40 9.16 -0.25
C ALA A 39 -8.30 9.45 -1.44
N MET A 40 -8.79 8.40 -2.11
CA MET A 40 -9.60 8.51 -3.31
C MET A 40 -10.90 7.72 -3.16
N PRO A 41 -12.05 8.26 -3.63
CA PRO A 41 -13.31 7.53 -3.57
C PRO A 41 -13.32 6.38 -4.57
N ASN A 42 -13.49 5.16 -4.10
CA ASN A 42 -13.71 4.00 -4.98
C ASN A 42 -15.17 3.95 -5.45
N ASN A 43 -15.56 4.83 -6.39
CA ASN A 43 -16.93 4.90 -6.92
C ASN A 43 -16.97 4.92 -8.46
N MET A 44 -18.18 4.72 -9.00
CA MET A 44 -18.40 4.63 -10.44
C MET A 44 -17.94 5.88 -11.20
N LEU A 45 -18.03 7.06 -10.58
CA LEU A 45 -17.63 8.33 -11.20
C LEU A 45 -16.10 8.45 -11.36
N MET A 46 -15.34 8.05 -10.34
CA MET A 46 -13.88 7.94 -10.43
C MET A 46 -13.48 7.00 -11.58
N TRP A 47 -14.07 5.80 -11.62
CA TRP A 47 -13.79 4.82 -12.67
C TRP A 47 -14.18 5.33 -14.06
N ALA A 48 -15.33 6.00 -14.19
CA ALA A 48 -15.76 6.63 -15.44
C ALA A 48 -14.79 7.72 -15.91
N MET A 49 -14.27 8.56 -15.00
CA MET A 49 -13.28 9.59 -15.32
C MET A 49 -11.93 8.98 -15.77
N LEU A 50 -11.42 7.99 -15.05
CA LEU A 50 -10.17 7.30 -15.39
C LEU A 50 -10.27 6.58 -16.76
N THR A 51 -11.45 6.05 -17.06
CA THR A 51 -11.78 5.42 -18.36
C THR A 51 -11.94 6.46 -19.47
N ALA A 52 -12.59 7.60 -19.21
CA ALA A 52 -12.79 8.64 -20.22
C ALA A 52 -11.48 9.37 -20.60
N THR A 53 -10.61 9.62 -19.61
CA THR A 53 -9.34 10.35 -19.79
C THR A 53 -8.21 9.48 -20.38
N ARG A 54 -8.48 8.20 -20.62
CA ARG A 54 -7.51 7.19 -21.03
C ARG A 54 -6.29 7.02 -20.11
N LEU A 55 -6.38 7.49 -18.87
CA LEU A 55 -5.28 7.46 -17.91
C LEU A 55 -4.89 6.02 -17.54
N LEU A 56 -5.86 5.09 -17.52
CA LEU A 56 -5.63 3.66 -17.29
C LEU A 56 -4.77 2.98 -18.38
N TRP A 57 -4.66 3.60 -19.56
CA TRP A 57 -3.86 3.08 -20.68
C TRP A 57 -2.63 3.94 -20.98
N ALA A 58 -2.31 4.91 -20.11
CA ALA A 58 -1.08 5.69 -20.24
C ALA A 58 0.13 4.75 -20.05
N SER A 59 1.00 4.65 -21.04
CA SER A 59 2.21 3.84 -20.92
C SER A 59 3.15 4.41 -19.86
N ARG A 60 3.87 3.55 -19.13
CA ARG A 60 4.99 3.94 -18.23
C ARG A 60 6.08 4.74 -18.95
N HIS A 61 6.15 4.68 -20.28
CA HIS A 61 7.09 5.44 -21.10
C HIS A 61 6.59 6.84 -21.48
N SER A 62 5.36 7.21 -21.10
CA SER A 62 4.84 8.57 -21.26
C SER A 62 5.22 9.46 -20.06
N PRO A 63 5.39 10.78 -20.25
CA PRO A 63 5.67 11.70 -19.13
C PRO A 63 4.64 11.64 -18.00
N VAL A 64 3.36 11.43 -18.35
CA VAL A 64 2.24 11.29 -17.40
C VAL A 64 2.36 9.98 -16.62
N GLY A 65 2.59 8.85 -17.29
CA GLY A 65 2.79 7.56 -16.63
C GLY A 65 4.01 7.56 -15.70
N ALA A 66 5.11 8.18 -16.11
CA ALA A 66 6.31 8.35 -15.29
C ALA A 66 6.11 9.28 -14.08
N HIS A 67 5.21 10.26 -14.18
CA HIS A 67 4.81 11.09 -13.03
C HIS A 67 3.93 10.30 -12.06
N MET A 68 2.93 9.56 -12.55
CA MET A 68 2.04 8.75 -11.72
C MET A 68 2.77 7.64 -10.96
N MET A 69 3.78 7.00 -11.58
CA MET A 69 4.64 6.01 -10.92
C MET A 69 5.41 6.54 -9.71
N ARG A 70 5.59 7.87 -9.62
CA ARG A 70 6.31 8.51 -8.50
C ARG A 70 5.38 8.96 -7.37
N GLN A 71 4.07 8.85 -7.55
CA GLN A 71 3.09 9.23 -6.55
C GLN A 71 2.74 8.01 -5.67
N PRO A 72 2.53 8.20 -4.35
CA PRO A 72 2.02 7.15 -3.49
C PRO A 72 0.66 6.65 -3.98
N GLU A 73 0.44 5.33 -3.92
CA GLU A 73 -0.86 4.77 -4.27
C GLU A 73 -1.94 5.30 -3.29
N PRO A 74 -3.05 5.85 -3.82
CA PRO A 74 -4.10 6.37 -2.97
C PRO A 74 -4.87 5.26 -2.26
N VAL A 75 -5.25 5.49 -1.01
CA VAL A 75 -6.15 4.60 -0.27
C VAL A 75 -7.61 4.85 -0.60
N VAL A 76 -8.43 3.83 -0.43
CA VAL A 76 -9.87 3.93 -0.56
C VAL A 76 -10.41 4.79 0.59
N SER A 77 -11.03 5.93 0.24
CA SER A 77 -11.56 6.86 1.26
C SER A 77 -12.63 6.23 2.15
N GLY A 78 -13.36 5.23 1.64
CA GLY A 78 -14.34 4.46 2.40
C GLY A 78 -13.72 3.65 3.55
N ASP A 79 -12.54 3.05 3.35
CA ASP A 79 -11.85 2.28 4.41
C ASP A 79 -11.35 3.22 5.52
N LEU A 80 -10.84 4.39 5.13
CA LEU A 80 -10.42 5.42 6.08
C LEU A 80 -11.63 5.95 6.88
N ALA A 81 -12.75 6.19 6.21
CA ALA A 81 -13.99 6.62 6.86
C ALA A 81 -14.53 5.56 7.82
N ARG A 82 -14.54 4.28 7.42
CA ARG A 82 -14.96 3.15 8.25
C ARG A 82 -14.10 3.04 9.51
N LEU A 83 -12.77 3.12 9.40
CA LEU A 83 -11.91 3.03 10.58
C LEU A 83 -12.18 4.17 11.59
N ARG A 84 -12.49 5.37 11.10
CA ARG A 84 -12.82 6.54 11.94
C ARG A 84 -14.14 6.41 12.69
N THR A 85 -15.05 5.50 12.31
CA THR A 85 -16.30 5.30 13.07
C THR A 85 -16.10 4.50 14.35
N PHE A 86 -14.96 3.82 14.51
CA PHE A 86 -14.68 3.02 15.70
C PHE A 86 -14.12 3.90 16.83
N PRO A 87 -14.80 4.00 18.00
CA PRO A 87 -14.32 4.82 19.11
C PRO A 87 -13.05 4.27 19.79
N ASN A 88 -12.79 2.98 19.59
CA ASN A 88 -11.62 2.25 20.06
C ASN A 88 -10.45 2.26 19.06
N ALA A 89 -10.58 2.94 17.92
CA ALA A 89 -9.49 3.13 16.97
C ALA A 89 -8.91 4.56 17.07
N ARG A 90 -7.59 4.67 17.16
CA ARG A 90 -6.87 5.95 17.25
C ARG A 90 -5.79 6.03 16.20
N PHE A 91 -5.78 7.10 15.42
CA PHE A 91 -4.69 7.42 14.51
C PHE A 91 -3.57 8.10 15.28
N ILE A 92 -2.33 7.59 15.17
CA ILE A 92 -1.16 8.16 15.83
C ILE A 92 -0.24 8.93 14.87
N GLY A 93 -0.60 9.00 13.59
CA GLY A 93 0.25 9.50 12.51
C GLY A 93 1.32 8.48 12.11
N ARG A 94 2.20 8.87 11.17
CA ARG A 94 3.33 8.01 10.75
C ARG A 94 4.15 7.54 11.96
N ALA A 95 4.45 6.24 12.02
CA ALA A 95 5.36 5.69 13.02
C ALA A 95 6.77 6.31 12.88
N LEU A 96 7.32 6.81 13.99
CA LEU A 96 8.64 7.46 14.06
C LEU A 96 9.67 6.66 14.85
N GLY A 97 9.25 5.63 15.57
CA GLY A 97 10.14 4.77 16.34
C GLY A 97 9.41 4.00 17.44
N VAL A 98 10.17 3.18 18.15
CA VAL A 98 9.69 2.39 19.30
C VAL A 98 10.46 2.84 20.54
N GLU A 99 9.73 3.02 21.64
CA GLU A 99 10.28 3.32 22.95
C GLU A 99 10.36 2.04 23.80
N PRO A 100 11.23 2.00 24.84
CA PRO A 100 11.27 0.89 25.79
C PRO A 100 9.89 0.58 26.37
N GLY A 101 9.59 -0.70 26.60
CA GLY A 101 8.29 -1.13 27.13
C GLY A 101 7.20 -1.35 26.07
N GLY A 102 7.56 -1.39 24.78
CA GLY A 102 6.62 -1.75 23.71
C GLY A 102 5.67 -0.62 23.31
N ILE A 103 6.12 0.63 23.49
CA ILE A 103 5.38 1.83 23.11
C ILE A 103 5.78 2.23 21.69
N LEU A 104 4.80 2.42 20.81
CA LEU A 104 5.03 2.93 19.46
C LEU A 104 4.85 4.45 19.46
N ARG A 105 5.87 5.18 19.01
CA ARG A 105 5.82 6.64 18.86
C ARG A 105 5.38 7.01 17.45
N GLY A 106 4.18 7.57 17.33
CA GLY A 106 3.70 8.18 16.09
C GLY A 106 3.99 9.67 16.02
N ARG A 107 3.77 10.29 14.86
CA ARG A 107 3.96 11.73 14.65
C ARG A 107 3.09 12.60 15.57
N HIS A 108 1.88 12.14 15.88
CA HIS A 108 0.89 12.92 16.62
C HIS A 108 0.69 12.43 18.05
N ALA A 109 0.93 11.14 18.32
CA ALA A 109 0.74 10.54 19.63
C ALA A 109 1.60 9.27 19.79
N SER A 110 1.85 8.88 21.03
CA SER A 110 2.40 7.58 21.37
C SER A 110 1.28 6.63 21.83
N THR A 111 1.50 5.33 21.65
CA THR A 111 0.60 4.28 22.16
C THR A 111 0.87 3.99 23.64
N PRO A 112 -0.01 3.30 24.37
CA PRO A 112 0.39 2.53 25.55
C PRO A 112 1.29 1.35 25.12
N ALA A 113 1.79 0.59 26.11
CA ALA A 113 2.45 -0.69 25.84
C ALA A 113 1.52 -1.60 25.04
N LEU A 114 2.00 -2.09 23.90
CA LEU A 114 1.22 -2.88 22.95
C LEU A 114 1.30 -4.38 23.28
N GLU A 115 0.17 -5.07 23.13
CA GLU A 115 0.15 -6.53 23.15
C GLU A 115 0.72 -7.11 21.85
N ALA A 116 0.45 -6.44 20.73
CA ALA A 116 0.93 -6.85 19.41
C ALA A 116 1.08 -5.66 18.46
N VAL A 117 1.92 -5.84 17.45
CA VAL A 117 2.11 -4.93 16.31
C VAL A 117 1.89 -5.71 15.03
N ILE A 118 1.06 -5.19 14.14
CA ILE A 118 0.87 -5.71 12.78
C ILE A 118 1.57 -4.79 11.79
N TRP A 119 2.54 -5.34 11.06
CA TRP A 119 3.23 -4.65 9.97
C TRP A 119 2.48 -4.87 8.67
N ALA A 120 1.71 -3.87 8.25
CA ALA A 120 0.98 -3.82 6.99
C ALA A 120 1.62 -2.78 6.05
N THR A 121 2.95 -2.79 5.97
CA THR A 121 3.77 -1.82 5.21
C THR A 121 3.96 -2.17 3.74
N GLY A 122 3.24 -3.18 3.23
CA GLY A 122 3.39 -3.72 1.88
C GLY A 122 4.43 -4.84 1.79
N PHE A 123 4.66 -5.31 0.57
CA PHE A 123 5.62 -6.35 0.22
C PHE A 123 6.42 -5.93 -1.02
N GLY A 124 7.64 -6.43 -1.14
CA GLY A 124 8.46 -6.31 -2.34
C GLY A 124 8.53 -7.65 -3.07
N PRO A 125 8.67 -7.66 -4.40
CA PRO A 125 8.97 -8.89 -5.11
C PRO A 125 10.39 -9.37 -4.78
N ASP A 126 10.56 -10.68 -4.64
CA ASP A 126 11.87 -11.32 -4.51
C ASP A 126 12.18 -12.11 -5.79
N PHE A 127 13.17 -11.64 -6.53
CA PHE A 127 13.65 -12.26 -7.76
C PHE A 127 14.98 -13.00 -7.61
N SER A 128 15.49 -13.16 -6.39
CA SER A 128 16.80 -13.75 -6.11
C SER A 128 16.95 -15.19 -6.63
N TRP A 129 15.84 -15.90 -6.81
CA TRP A 129 15.80 -17.27 -7.34
C TRP A 129 16.00 -17.35 -8.87
N ILE A 130 15.99 -16.22 -9.58
CA ILE A 130 16.15 -16.18 -11.04
C ILE A 130 17.61 -15.89 -11.38
N GLU A 131 18.32 -16.90 -11.87
CA GLU A 131 19.72 -16.79 -12.28
C GLU A 131 19.84 -16.29 -13.73
N ALA A 132 19.46 -15.02 -13.97
CA ALA A 132 19.57 -14.39 -15.28
C ALA A 132 20.06 -12.94 -15.19
N SER A 133 20.90 -12.52 -16.14
CA SER A 133 21.42 -11.14 -16.25
C SER A 133 20.38 -10.16 -16.82
N VAL A 134 19.17 -10.15 -16.25
CA VAL A 134 18.03 -9.36 -16.73
C VAL A 134 17.59 -8.28 -15.75
N PHE A 135 18.28 -8.10 -14.62
CA PHE A 135 17.92 -7.11 -13.60
C PHE A 135 18.67 -5.79 -13.78
N ASP A 136 18.08 -4.70 -13.29
CA ASP A 136 18.75 -3.41 -13.12
C ASP A 136 19.47 -3.30 -11.77
N ALA A 137 20.03 -2.13 -11.47
CA ALA A 137 20.78 -1.89 -10.24
C ALA A 137 19.90 -1.97 -8.98
N ASP A 138 18.59 -1.80 -9.14
CA ASP A 138 17.60 -1.86 -8.06
C ASP A 138 17.00 -3.28 -7.91
N GLY A 139 17.52 -4.26 -8.66
CA GLY A 139 17.03 -5.64 -8.66
C GLY A 139 15.70 -5.83 -9.40
N TYR A 140 15.23 -4.83 -10.15
CA TYR A 140 13.99 -4.93 -10.93
C TYR A 140 14.26 -5.53 -12.32
N PRO A 141 13.33 -6.34 -12.88
CA PRO A 141 13.51 -6.92 -14.21
C PRO A 141 13.49 -5.84 -15.28
N LYS A 142 14.56 -5.80 -16.08
CA LYS A 142 14.60 -5.06 -17.35
C LYS A 142 13.74 -5.80 -18.35
N HIS A 143 12.56 -5.25 -18.64
CA HIS A 143 11.62 -5.83 -19.57
C HIS A 143 10.98 -4.78 -20.48
N TYR A 144 10.60 -5.19 -21.68
CA TYR A 144 9.66 -4.44 -22.52
C TYR A 144 8.33 -5.18 -22.54
N ARG A 145 7.29 -4.59 -21.94
CA ARG A 145 5.95 -5.19 -21.83
C ARG A 145 5.96 -6.63 -21.25
N GLY A 146 6.82 -6.89 -20.27
CA GLY A 146 6.98 -8.19 -19.61
C GLY A 146 8.02 -9.11 -20.26
N LEU A 147 8.49 -8.82 -21.48
CA LEU A 147 9.49 -9.63 -22.16
C LEU A 147 10.90 -9.14 -21.81
N THR A 148 11.78 -10.06 -21.39
CA THR A 148 13.19 -9.74 -21.10
C THR A 148 14.09 -9.96 -22.31
N ALA A 149 15.37 -9.59 -22.19
CA ALA A 149 16.39 -9.92 -23.18
C ALA A 149 16.80 -11.40 -23.17
N ALA A 150 16.50 -12.14 -22.09
CA ALA A 150 16.79 -13.58 -22.01
C ALA A 150 15.69 -14.37 -22.73
N PRO A 151 16.02 -15.19 -23.75
CA PRO A 151 15.04 -16.00 -24.45
C PRO A 151 14.27 -16.92 -23.50
N GLY A 152 12.95 -16.94 -23.61
CA GLY A 152 12.08 -17.80 -22.78
C GLY A 152 11.73 -17.24 -21.40
N LEU A 153 12.26 -16.07 -21.00
CA LEU A 153 11.98 -15.45 -19.70
C LEU A 153 11.09 -14.20 -19.85
N ALA A 154 9.93 -14.22 -19.20
CA ALA A 154 8.97 -13.13 -19.15
C ALA A 154 8.40 -12.94 -17.75
N PHE A 155 8.06 -11.70 -17.41
CA PHE A 155 7.45 -11.30 -16.14
C PHE A 155 6.00 -10.86 -16.37
N LEU A 156 5.10 -11.37 -15.53
CA LEU A 156 3.66 -11.05 -15.51
C LEU A 156 3.29 -10.46 -14.15
N GLY A 157 2.22 -9.66 -14.10
CA GLY A 157 1.72 -9.06 -12.86
C GLY A 157 2.56 -7.93 -12.27
N LEU A 158 3.67 -7.53 -12.91
CA LEU A 158 4.38 -6.30 -12.52
C LEU A 158 3.50 -5.06 -12.74
N PRO A 159 3.65 -4.02 -11.90
CA PRO A 159 2.93 -2.75 -12.10
C PRO A 159 3.12 -2.22 -13.52
N TRP A 160 2.03 -1.74 -14.13
CA TRP A 160 2.04 -1.13 -15.46
C TRP A 160 2.56 -2.01 -16.61
N LEU A 161 2.41 -3.34 -16.48
CA LEU A 161 2.39 -4.22 -17.64
C LEU A 161 1.09 -4.00 -18.41
N ASN A 162 1.21 -3.83 -19.74
CA ASN A 162 0.04 -3.68 -20.58
C ASN A 162 -0.83 -4.94 -20.51
N SER A 163 -2.04 -4.81 -19.97
CA SER A 163 -3.12 -5.75 -20.29
C SER A 163 -3.56 -5.51 -21.73
N ARG A 164 -3.50 -6.55 -22.56
CA ARG A 164 -4.07 -6.64 -23.92
C ARG A 164 -5.53 -6.16 -23.94
N ASP A 165 -6.10 -5.48 -24.94
CA ASP A 165 -5.77 -5.29 -26.36
C ASP A 165 -6.29 -3.92 -26.86
N ARG A 166 -5.65 -3.35 -27.89
CA ARG A 166 -6.36 -2.50 -28.88
C ARG A 166 -6.46 -3.32 -30.17
N PRO A 167 -7.61 -3.32 -30.87
CA PRO A 167 -7.65 -3.73 -32.28
C PRO A 167 -6.78 -2.81 -33.15
#